data_AF-W1WH49-F1
#
_entry.id   AF-W1WH49-F1
#
_cell.length_a   1.000
_cell.length_b   1.000
_cell.length_c   1.000
_cell.angle_alpha   90.00
_cell.angle_beta   90.00
_cell.angle_gamma   90.00
#
_symmetry.space_group_name_H-M   'P 1'
#
loop_
_entity.id
_entity.type
_entity.pdbx_description
1 polymer ?
#
loop_
_entity_poly.entity_id
_entity_poly.type
_entity_poly.pdbx_seq_one_letter_code
_entity_poly.pdbx_strand_id
1 'polypeptide(L)'
;YWISLIWLLLKEDSDGKDFLGDFNHDSLQVFHSKGEACLANTVPGDHFQFLRQGYFVTDKDSTQTIIVMNRIVGLRDSWAKAQKK
;
A
#
# COMPACT_ATOMS: atom_id res chain seq x y z
N TYR A 1 2.55 -6.58 14.10
CA TYR A 1 3.07 -5.61 13.11
C TYR A 1 2.35 -5.90 11.80
N TRP A 2 1.60 -4.94 11.25
CA TRP A 2 0.59 -5.19 10.22
C TRP A 2 0.71 -4.10 9.13
N ILE A 3 0.73 -4.51 7.86
CA ILE A 3 0.88 -3.61 6.71
C ILE A 3 -0.34 -3.79 5.83
N SER A 4 -1.09 -2.72 5.60
CA SER A 4 -2.24 -2.65 4.71
C SER A 4 -1.84 -2.01 3.37
N LEU A 5 -2.25 -2.62 2.27
CA LEU A 5 -1.88 -2.23 0.92
C LEU A 5 -3.15 -1.86 0.17
N ILE A 6 -3.32 -0.58 -0.18
CA ILE A 6 -4.37 -0.18 -1.14
C ILE A 6 -3.74 -0.04 -2.53
N TRP A 7 -4.37 -0.68 -3.51
CA TRP A 7 -4.11 -0.61 -4.95
C TRP A 7 -5.34 0.00 -5.65
N LEU A 8 -5.16 0.49 -6.89
CA LEU A 8 -6.18 1.20 -7.68
C LEU A 8 -7.62 0.65 -7.52
N LEU A 9 -8.60 1.54 -7.33
CA LEU A 9 -10.01 1.19 -7.16
C LEU A 9 -10.66 0.60 -8.43
N LEU A 10 -10.14 0.97 -9.59
CA LEU A 10 -10.62 0.53 -10.90
C LEU A 10 -9.52 -0.24 -11.63
N LYS A 11 -9.92 -1.23 -12.43
CA LYS A 11 -9.01 -1.95 -13.34
C LYS A 11 -8.42 -0.98 -14.37
N GLU A 12 -7.17 -1.21 -14.78
CA GLU A 12 -6.48 -0.35 -15.77
C GLU A 12 -7.20 -0.29 -17.13
N ASP A 13 -7.99 -1.32 -17.48
CA ASP A 13 -8.75 -1.44 -18.72
C ASP A 13 -10.26 -1.15 -18.56
N SER A 14 -10.66 -0.38 -17.55
CA SER A 14 -12.07 0.01 -17.34
C SER A 14 -12.60 0.85 -18.51
N ASP A 15 -13.70 0.41 -19.14
CA ASP A 15 -14.38 1.13 -20.23
C ASP A 15 -15.45 2.10 -19.70
N GLY A 16 -15.57 2.23 -18.36
CA GLY A 16 -16.42 3.21 -17.66
C GLY A 16 -17.93 3.01 -17.80
N LYS A 17 -18.35 1.95 -18.49
CA LYS A 17 -19.77 1.63 -18.76
C LYS A 17 -20.46 0.95 -17.58
N ASP A 18 -19.72 0.17 -16.79
CA ASP A 18 -20.21 -0.48 -15.57
C ASP A 18 -19.21 -0.28 -14.43
N PHE A 19 -19.47 0.74 -13.62
CA PHE A 19 -18.63 1.10 -12.48
C PHE A 19 -18.51 -0.02 -11.44
N LEU A 20 -19.56 -0.83 -11.25
CA LEU A 20 -19.50 -1.95 -10.30
C LEU A 20 -18.77 -3.16 -10.89
N GLY A 21 -18.88 -3.40 -12.21
CA GLY A 21 -18.15 -4.47 -12.90
C GLY A 21 -16.64 -4.21 -13.05
N ASP A 22 -16.27 -2.93 -13.14
CA ASP A 22 -14.88 -2.49 -13.31
C ASP A 22 -14.12 -2.34 -11.98
N PHE A 23 -14.78 -2.65 -10.86
CA PHE A 23 -14.16 -2.63 -9.54
C PHE A 23 -12.97 -3.60 -9.48
N ASN A 24 -11.86 -3.11 -8.94
CA ASN A 24 -10.70 -3.94 -8.73
C ASN A 24 -10.84 -4.70 -7.40
N HIS A 25 -11.10 -6.00 -7.46
CA HIS A 25 -11.17 -6.84 -6.27
C HIS A 25 -9.83 -6.94 -5.52
N ASP A 26 -8.72 -6.66 -6.19
CA ASP A 26 -7.37 -6.60 -5.61
C ASP A 26 -7.00 -5.19 -5.13
N SER A 27 -7.95 -4.25 -5.06
CA SER A 27 -7.72 -2.88 -4.61
C SER A 27 -7.28 -2.80 -3.14
N LEU A 28 -7.51 -3.84 -2.35
CA LEU A 28 -7.05 -3.92 -0.98
C LEU A 28 -6.43 -5.29 -0.73
N GLN A 29 -5.16 -5.28 -0.35
CA GLN A 29 -4.43 -6.47 0.08
C GLN A 29 -3.87 -6.21 1.47
N VAL A 30 -4.17 -7.10 2.42
CA VAL A 30 -3.70 -6.96 3.81
C VAL A 30 -2.62 -8.00 4.05
N PHE A 31 -1.46 -7.54 4.54
CA PHE A 31 -0.30 -8.38 4.80
C PHE A 31 0.13 -8.28 6.26
N HIS A 32 0.45 -9.43 6.85
CA HIS A 32 1.00 -9.48 8.21
C HIS A 32 2.50 -9.64 8.11
N SER A 33 3.26 -8.70 8.67
CA SER A 33 4.70 -8.61 8.41
C SER A 33 5.43 -8.05 9.61
N LYS A 34 6.69 -8.44 9.81
CA LYS A 34 7.52 -7.89 10.88
C LYS A 34 8.10 -6.56 10.41
N GLY A 35 8.02 -5.55 11.28
CA GLY A 35 8.63 -4.25 11.07
C GLY A 35 9.83 -4.04 11.99
N GLU A 36 10.58 -2.98 11.75
CA GLU A 36 11.67 -2.56 12.64
C GLU A 36 11.14 -2.02 13.97
N ALA A 37 11.98 -2.07 15.01
CA ALA A 37 11.62 -1.58 16.35
C ALA A 37 11.34 -0.07 16.38
N CYS A 38 11.88 0.71 15.43
CA CYS A 38 11.62 2.16 15.37
C CYS A 38 10.14 2.49 15.14
N LEU A 39 9.38 1.56 14.54
CA LEU A 39 7.97 1.74 14.29
C LEU A 39 7.14 1.66 15.57
N ALA A 40 7.67 1.12 16.67
CA ALA A 40 6.94 0.92 17.92
C ALA A 40 6.27 2.19 18.49
N ASN A 41 6.86 3.36 18.22
CA ASN A 41 6.40 4.66 18.74
C ASN A 41 5.79 5.56 17.66
N THR A 42 5.44 4.99 16.51
CA THR A 42 4.86 5.75 15.40
C THR A 42 3.48 6.31 15.76
N VAL A 43 3.16 7.50 15.26
CA VAL A 43 1.83 8.11 15.42
C VAL A 43 1.07 8.15 14.09
N PRO A 44 -0.28 8.14 14.10
CA PRO A 44 -1.07 8.26 12.88
C PRO A 44 -0.67 9.48 12.05
N GLY A 45 -0.40 9.26 10.76
CA GLY A 45 0.09 10.29 9.86
C GLY A 45 1.62 10.36 9.70
N ASP A 46 2.39 9.59 10.46
CA ASP A 46 3.83 9.47 10.24
C ASP A 46 4.14 8.74 8.93
N HIS A 47 5.11 9.26 8.18
CA HIS A 47 5.51 8.77 6.86
C HIS A 47 6.85 8.03 6.92
N PHE A 48 6.91 6.86 6.29
CA PHE A 48 8.10 6.03 6.23
C PHE A 48 8.38 5.55 4.81
N GLN A 49 9.66 5.42 4.47
CA GLN A 49 10.08 4.73 3.27
C GLN A 49 10.61 3.35 3.65
N PHE A 50 9.88 2.30 3.28
CA PHE A 50 10.37 0.93 3.43
C PHE A 50 11.26 0.59 2.25
N LEU A 51 12.49 0.16 2.56
CA LEU A 51 13.51 -0.18 1.58
C LEU A 51 12.99 -1.19 0.57
N ARG A 52 13.12 -0.85 -0.72
CA ARG A 52 12.67 -1.66 -1.87
C ARG A 52 11.15 -1.93 -1.95
N GLN A 53 10.34 -1.38 -1.05
CA GLN A 53 8.89 -1.61 -1.03
C GLN A 53 8.10 -0.39 -1.48
N GLY A 54 8.41 0.78 -0.93
CA GLY A 54 7.67 2.01 -1.23
C GLY A 54 7.57 2.95 -0.05
N TYR A 55 6.65 3.89 -0.17
CA TYR A 55 6.33 4.85 0.87
C TYR A 55 5.04 4.44 1.57
N PHE A 56 5.03 4.55 2.90
CA PHE A 56 3.97 4.11 3.79
C PHE A 56 3.63 5.22 4.77
N VAL A 57 2.38 5.21 5.24
CA VAL A 57 1.88 6.09 6.30
C VAL A 57 1.27 5.25 7.41
N THR A 58 1.46 5.68 8.65
CA THR A 58 0.79 5.06 9.80
C THR A 58 -0.70 5.38 9.77
N ASP A 59 -1.52 4.34 9.77
CA ASP A 59 -2.97 4.47 9.77
C ASP A 59 -3.50 4.86 11.17
N LYS A 60 -4.68 5.50 11.20
CA LYS A 60 -5.37 5.90 12.43
C LYS A 60 -5.87 4.71 13.25
N ASP A 61 -6.09 3.58 12.59
CA ASP A 61 -6.47 2.31 13.21
C ASP A 61 -5.27 1.62 13.90
N SER A 62 -4.08 2.22 13.86
CA SER A 62 -2.92 1.77 14.62
C SER A 62 -3.16 1.91 16.13
N THR A 63 -2.88 0.84 16.86
CA THR A 63 -2.95 0.75 18.32
C THR A 63 -1.57 0.44 18.90
N GLN A 64 -1.43 0.55 20.23
CA GLN A 64 -0.17 0.24 20.94
C GLN A 64 0.32 -1.20 20.72
N THR A 65 -0.58 -2.12 20.38
CA THR A 65 -0.26 -3.54 20.16
C THR A 65 -0.19 -3.90 18.67
N ILE A 66 -0.88 -3.16 17.82
CA ILE A 66 -1.05 -3.43 16.40
C ILE A 66 -0.80 -2.14 15.61
N ILE A 67 0.36 -2.05 15.00
CA ILE A 67 0.68 -0.97 14.05
C ILE A 67 0.12 -1.35 12.69
N VAL A 68 -0.65 -0.46 12.07
CA VAL A 68 -1.23 -0.58 10.74
C VAL A 68 -0.56 0.45 9.82
N MET A 69 0.09 -0.02 8.76
CA MET A 69 0.79 0.83 7.80
C MET A 69 0.11 0.78 6.44
N ASN A 70 -0.37 1.92 5.92
CA ASN A 70 -0.94 2.00 4.58
C ASN A 70 0.13 2.38 3.56
N ARG A 71 0.24 1.65 2.45
CA ARG A 71 1.14 2.07 1.36
C ARG A 71 0.56 3.24 0.58
N ILE A 72 1.33 4.32 0.49
CA ILE A 72 1.01 5.54 -0.26
C ILE A 72 1.29 5.31 -1.75
N VAL A 73 2.52 4.90 -2.06
CA VAL A 73 2.96 4.64 -3.44
C VAL A 73 4.08 3.60 -3.43
N GLY A 74 4.05 2.69 -4.40
CA GLY A 74 5.17 1.77 -4.65
C GLY A 74 6.41 2.52 -5.14
N LEU A 75 7.57 1.87 -5.08
CA LEU A 75 8.75 2.44 -5.73
C LEU A 75 8.55 2.45 -7.25
N ARG A 76 9.09 3.48 -7.90
CA ARG A 76 9.12 3.55 -9.35
C ARG A 76 10.10 2.52 -9.87
N ASP A 77 9.60 1.38 -10.31
CA ASP A 77 10.38 0.42 -11.07
C ASP A 77 10.65 0.99 -12.47
N SER A 78 11.83 1.57 -12.64
CA SER A 78 12.33 2.06 -13.94
C SER A 78 12.69 0.91 -14.89
N TRP A 79 12.77 -0.33 -14.41
CA TRP A 79 13.15 -1.50 -15.19
C TRP A 79 11.99 -2.15 -15.96
N ALA A 80 10.74 -2.07 -15.46
CA ALA A 80 9.58 -2.68 -16.13
C ALA A 80 9.23 -1.99 -17.47
N LYS A 81 9.61 -0.72 -17.66
CA LYS A 81 9.39 0.00 -18.93
C LYS A 81 10.40 -0.37 -20.03
N ALA A 82 11.56 -0.93 -19.67
CA ALA A 82 12.59 -1.31 -20.64
C ALA A 82 12.32 -2.66 -21.32
N GLN A 83 11.43 -3.48 -20.78
CA GLN A 83 11.12 -4.82 -21.30
C GLN A 83 9.92 -4.86 -22.27
N LYS A 84 9.22 -3.72 -22.46
CA LYS A 84 8.12 -3.56 -23.43
C LYS A 84 8.60 -2.98 -24.77
N LYS A 85 9.88 -3.11 -25.12
CA LYS A 85 10.41 -2.67 -26.42
C LYS A 85 10.93 -3.86 -27.23
#